data_AF-A0A819N1S7-F1
#
_entry.id   AF-A0A819N1S7-F1
#
_cell.length_a   1.000
_cell.length_b   1.000
_cell.length_c   1.000
_cell.angle_alpha   90.00
_cell.angle_beta   90.00
_cell.angle_gamma   90.00
#
_symmetry.space_group_name_H-M   'P 1'
#
loop_
_entity.id
_entity.type
_entity.pdbx_description
1 polymer ?
#
loop_
_entity_poly.entity_id
_entity_poly.type
_entity_poly.pdbx_seq_one_letter_code
_entity_poly.pdbx_strand_id
1 'polypeptide(L)'
;MEIHEFLAPPRLLICSECNDPGHMKRNCSFHYNACRRCGNDRSIGEHKECTICCHRCKQSHISTDYKCPYLINYRKSILYRLKEKPDILPHNIQLFVPTEYRTQGKKYNKLLTNPASKLSNFIINTNTNNPQSFNMLSCAWPSLMHDPKNNVSPINEKSIWNDLKQNQNEINKLNDIINIKMKAFQTKYDDHIMKINSALLTMSQQMKNQNDNLVRCCSSINELVSILSPTVEVLQLITKNSMLNNNKIHKSETQELINKISQSLELIKDRNNLISSNQNELLQLIEHQNELMNHGIKCQISSSNEQ
;
A
#
# COMPACT_ATOMS: atom_id res chain seq x y z
N MET A 1 36.63 32.94 9.34
CA MET A 1 36.70 32.11 8.12
C MET A 1 35.82 30.90 8.38
N GLU A 2 34.51 31.06 8.17
CA GLU A 2 33.52 30.04 8.50
C GLU A 2 33.38 29.06 7.33
N ILE A 3 33.77 27.82 7.58
CA ILE A 3 33.54 26.72 6.64
C ILE A 3 32.04 26.42 6.71
N HIS A 4 31.26 26.97 5.78
CA HIS A 4 29.93 26.45 5.49
C HIS A 4 30.09 25.05 4.90
N GLU A 5 30.04 24.04 5.76
CA GLU A 5 29.91 22.65 5.37
C GLU A 5 28.54 22.49 4.70
N PHE A 6 28.51 22.64 3.38
CA PHE A 6 27.35 22.35 2.56
C PHE A 6 27.02 20.86 2.75
N LEU A 7 26.04 20.57 3.61
CA LEU A 7 25.42 19.25 3.71
C LEU A 7 24.95 18.85 2.32
N ALA A 8 25.64 17.86 1.75
CA ALA A 8 25.36 17.36 0.41
C ALA A 8 23.88 16.92 0.31
N PRO A 9 23.18 17.23 -0.80
CA PRO A 9 21.78 16.87 -0.97
C PRO A 9 21.60 15.34 -0.85
N PRO A 10 20.52 14.87 -0.21
CA PRO A 10 20.43 13.50 0.27
C PRO A 10 20.48 12.49 -0.89
N ARG A 11 21.47 11.61 -0.80
CA ARG A 11 21.51 10.33 -1.51
C ARG A 11 20.27 9.54 -1.09
N LEU A 12 19.50 9.04 -2.06
CA LEU A 12 18.51 7.96 -1.94
C LEU A 12 18.30 7.45 -0.50
N LEU A 13 17.36 8.04 0.24
CA LEU A 13 17.02 7.54 1.58
C LEU A 13 15.98 6.42 1.43
N ILE A 14 16.44 5.30 0.86
CA ILE A 14 15.85 4.00 1.14
C ILE A 14 16.45 3.61 2.48
N CYS A 15 15.62 3.57 3.51
CA CYS A 15 16.05 3.22 4.85
C CYS A 15 16.77 1.87 4.81
N SER A 16 18.00 1.81 5.30
CA SER A 16 18.79 0.57 5.30
C SER A 16 18.27 -0.49 6.26
N GLU A 17 17.27 -0.14 7.08
CA GLU A 17 16.65 -1.01 8.06
C GLU A 17 15.39 -1.69 7.50
N CYS A 18 14.40 -0.91 7.04
CA CYS A 18 13.17 -1.47 6.47
C CYS A 18 13.16 -1.59 4.94
N ASN A 19 14.13 -0.99 4.24
CA ASN A 19 14.17 -0.86 2.78
C ASN A 19 13.03 -0.03 2.16
N ASP A 20 12.34 0.79 2.96
CA ASP A 20 11.32 1.71 2.46
C ASP A 20 11.88 3.13 2.25
N PRO A 21 11.37 3.88 1.27
CA PRO A 21 11.80 5.24 1.01
C PRO A 21 11.26 6.22 2.07
N GLY A 22 11.85 7.42 2.09
CA GLY A 22 11.22 8.59 2.70
C GLY A 22 11.58 8.85 4.16
N HIS A 23 12.52 8.09 4.74
CA HIS A 23 13.02 8.36 6.10
C HIS A 23 14.47 7.90 6.28
N MET A 24 15.14 8.50 7.26
CA MET A 24 16.47 8.05 7.72
C MET A 24 16.33 6.86 8.65
N LYS A 25 17.36 6.01 8.69
CA LYS A 25 17.46 4.90 9.64
C LYS A 25 17.17 5.34 11.08
N ARG A 26 17.68 6.52 11.49
CA ARG A 26 17.45 7.11 12.81
C ARG A 26 15.97 7.40 13.13
N ASN A 27 15.14 7.54 12.10
CA ASN A 27 13.71 7.86 12.18
C ASN A 27 12.85 6.68 11.72
N CYS A 28 13.43 5.48 11.61
CA CYS A 28 12.71 4.27 11.22
C CYS A 28 11.91 3.76 12.42
N SER A 29 10.59 3.83 12.35
CA SER A 29 9.69 3.22 13.36
C SER A 29 9.57 1.71 13.21
N PHE A 30 10.09 1.13 12.13
CA PHE A 30 10.05 -0.30 11.90
C PHE A 30 11.07 -1.01 12.78
N HIS A 31 10.59 -1.71 13.82
CA HIS A 31 11.39 -2.65 14.58
C HIS A 31 11.58 -3.91 13.74
N TYR A 32 12.70 -3.96 12.98
CA TYR A 32 13.03 -5.09 12.12
C TYR A 32 13.38 -6.32 12.98
N ASN A 33 12.35 -7.08 13.35
CA ASN A 33 12.44 -8.34 14.10
C ASN A 33 12.84 -9.51 13.19
N ALA A 34 13.75 -9.30 12.23
CA ALA A 34 14.29 -10.35 11.39
C ALA A 34 15.81 -10.32 11.40
N CYS A 35 16.43 -11.47 11.18
CA CYS A 35 17.87 -11.57 11.21
C CYS A 35 18.51 -10.90 10.00
N ARG A 36 19.56 -10.11 10.23
CA ARG A 36 20.34 -9.51 9.15
C ARG A 36 20.98 -10.58 8.24
N ARG A 37 21.50 -11.68 8.79
CA ARG A 37 22.18 -12.73 8.01
C ARG A 37 21.22 -13.46 7.07
N CYS A 38 20.11 -13.99 7.58
CA CYS A 38 19.20 -14.78 6.76
C CYS A 38 17.83 -14.15 6.47
N GLY A 39 17.34 -13.19 7.26
CA GLY A 39 16.05 -12.55 7.05
C GLY A 39 14.85 -13.27 7.68
N ASN A 40 15.08 -14.37 8.43
CA ASN A 40 14.03 -15.03 9.22
C ASN A 40 13.72 -14.24 10.51
N ASP A 41 12.51 -14.40 11.04
CA ASP A 41 12.09 -13.74 12.27
C ASP A 41 13.00 -14.09 13.47
N ARG A 42 13.33 -13.06 14.25
CA ARG A 42 14.07 -13.12 15.50
C ARG A 42 13.08 -13.32 16.64
N SER A 43 12.47 -14.49 16.73
CA SER A 43 11.56 -14.78 17.84
C SER A 43 12.31 -14.89 19.19
N ILE A 44 13.59 -15.28 19.21
CA ILE A 44 14.36 -15.50 20.45
C ILE A 44 15.88 -15.24 20.24
N GLY A 45 16.26 -13.97 20.08
CA GLY A 45 17.68 -13.57 19.97
C GLY A 45 18.35 -13.89 18.63
N GLU A 46 19.65 -13.58 18.52
CA GLU A 46 20.43 -13.95 17.35
C GLU A 46 20.62 -15.47 17.33
N HIS A 47 19.94 -16.18 16.43
CA HIS A 47 20.21 -17.60 16.15
C HIS A 47 21.71 -17.83 15.87
N LYS A 48 22.39 -18.43 16.85
CA LYS A 48 23.84 -18.68 16.85
C LYS A 48 24.30 -19.54 15.66
N GLU A 49 23.41 -20.35 15.11
CA GLU A 49 23.66 -21.27 13.99
C GLU A 49 23.03 -20.79 12.67
N CYS A 50 22.96 -19.49 12.44
CA CYS A 50 22.43 -18.95 11.20
C CYS A 50 23.40 -19.11 10.02
N THR A 51 23.02 -19.89 9.01
CA THR A 51 23.68 -19.88 7.69
C THR A 51 23.43 -18.54 6.99
N ILE A 52 24.46 -17.98 6.32
CA ILE A 52 24.31 -16.76 5.51
C ILE A 52 23.60 -17.14 4.21
N CYS A 53 22.27 -17.08 4.24
CA CYS A 53 21.43 -17.32 3.07
C CYS A 53 20.24 -16.38 3.13
N CYS A 54 20.09 -15.50 2.14
CA CYS A 54 19.00 -14.55 2.10
C CYS A 54 17.67 -15.29 1.90
N HIS A 55 16.75 -15.15 2.84
CA HIS A 55 15.43 -15.79 2.80
C HIS A 55 14.64 -15.42 1.54
N ARG A 56 14.87 -14.22 0.99
CA ARG A 56 14.11 -13.67 -0.14
C ARG A 56 14.54 -14.22 -1.50
N CYS A 57 15.85 -14.34 -1.75
CA CYS A 57 16.38 -14.84 -3.03
C CYS A 57 17.05 -16.22 -2.94
N LYS A 58 17.17 -16.78 -1.74
CA LYS A 58 17.82 -18.06 -1.43
C LYS A 58 19.31 -18.16 -1.84
N GLN A 59 19.97 -17.02 -2.02
CA GLN A 59 21.40 -16.95 -2.36
C GLN A 59 22.28 -16.71 -1.12
N SER A 60 23.55 -17.09 -1.24
CA SER A 60 24.56 -16.95 -0.18
C SER A 60 25.05 -15.50 -0.03
N HIS A 61 24.23 -14.65 0.57
CA HIS A 61 24.59 -13.30 1.00
C HIS A 61 23.72 -12.85 2.17
N ILE A 62 24.08 -11.73 2.80
CA ILE A 62 23.33 -11.13 3.91
C ILE A 62 21.93 -10.71 3.40
N SER A 63 20.87 -10.98 4.15
CA SER A 63 19.49 -10.70 3.69
C SER A 63 19.21 -9.23 3.35
N THR A 64 19.97 -8.30 3.96
CA THR A 64 19.91 -6.86 3.72
C THR A 64 20.97 -6.36 2.72
N ASP A 65 21.66 -7.25 2.01
CA ASP A 65 22.70 -6.88 1.05
C ASP A 65 22.10 -6.06 -0.11
N TYR A 66 22.72 -4.92 -0.42
CA TYR A 66 22.35 -4.06 -1.55
C TYR A 66 22.47 -4.75 -2.90
N LYS A 67 23.27 -5.82 -2.99
CA LYS A 67 23.45 -6.64 -4.19
C LYS A 67 22.43 -7.77 -4.32
N CYS A 68 21.53 -7.94 -3.34
CA CYS A 68 20.48 -8.95 -3.41
C CYS A 68 19.59 -8.74 -4.65
N PRO A 69 19.44 -9.71 -5.57
CA PRO A 69 18.62 -9.56 -6.77
C PRO A 69 17.16 -9.21 -6.45
N TYR A 70 16.61 -9.77 -5.37
CA TYR A 70 15.27 -9.44 -4.90
C TYR A 70 15.17 -7.97 -4.48
N LEU A 71 16.11 -7.46 -3.67
CA LEU A 71 16.09 -6.07 -3.22
C LEU A 71 16.36 -5.10 -4.38
N ILE A 72 17.21 -5.47 -5.33
CA ILE A 72 17.43 -4.69 -6.56
C ILE A 72 16.10 -4.53 -7.32
N ASN A 73 15.38 -5.63 -7.55
CA ASN A 73 14.09 -5.62 -8.25
C ASN A 73 13.02 -4.86 -7.47
N TYR A 74 12.95 -5.03 -6.14
CA TYR A 74 12.03 -4.31 -5.27
C TYR A 74 12.29 -2.79 -5.29
N ARG A 75 13.55 -2.36 -5.20
CA ARG A 75 13.90 -0.94 -5.27
C ARG A 75 13.61 -0.36 -6.65
N LYS A 76 13.85 -1.14 -7.71
CA LYS A 76 13.52 -0.78 -9.08
C LYS A 76 12.00 -0.58 -9.25
N SER A 77 11.17 -1.47 -8.70
CA SER A 77 9.71 -1.34 -8.77
C SER A 77 9.19 -0.13 -7.99
N ILE A 78 9.74 0.13 -6.80
CA ILE A 78 9.45 1.36 -6.04
C ILE A 78 9.80 2.60 -6.87
N LEU A 79 10.98 2.64 -7.48
CA LEU A 79 11.43 3.76 -8.30
C LEU A 79 10.50 4.00 -9.51
N TYR A 80 10.01 2.94 -10.16
CA TYR A 80 9.04 3.08 -11.25
C TYR A 80 7.71 3.63 -10.75
N ARG A 81 7.17 3.07 -9.66
CA ARG A 81 5.91 3.54 -9.07
C ARG A 81 6.00 5.02 -8.65
N LEU A 82 7.12 5.43 -8.06
CA LEU A 82 7.34 6.83 -7.69
C LEU A 82 7.51 7.75 -8.91
N LYS A 83 8.08 7.27 -10.02
CA LYS A 83 8.12 8.03 -11.28
C LYS A 83 6.74 8.27 -11.87
N GLU A 84 5.85 7.29 -11.79
CA GLU A 84 4.46 7.40 -12.26
C GLU A 84 3.62 8.28 -11.34
N LYS A 85 3.86 8.20 -10.01
CA LYS A 85 3.11 8.90 -8.98
C LYS A 85 4.05 9.66 -8.01
N PRO A 86 4.64 10.79 -8.45
CA PRO A 86 5.59 11.55 -7.64
C PRO A 86 4.94 12.24 -6.43
N ASP A 87 3.62 12.39 -6.42
CA ASP A 87 2.79 12.90 -5.32
C ASP A 87 2.84 12.04 -4.05
N ILE A 88 3.23 10.76 -4.17
CA ILE A 88 3.42 9.85 -3.02
C ILE A 88 4.67 10.24 -2.21
N LEU A 89 5.64 10.93 -2.81
CA LEU A 89 6.82 11.40 -2.08
C LEU A 89 6.42 12.47 -1.06
N PRO A 90 6.96 12.43 0.17
CA PRO A 90 6.80 13.55 1.10
C PRO A 90 7.31 14.86 0.49
N HIS A 91 6.61 15.96 0.81
CA HIS A 91 6.85 17.28 0.22
C HIS A 91 8.29 17.80 0.40
N ASN A 92 8.97 17.39 1.46
CA ASN A 92 10.33 17.81 1.80
C ASN A 92 11.42 16.85 1.28
N ILE A 93 11.08 15.86 0.44
CA ILE A 93 12.01 14.83 -0.01
C ILE A 93 12.24 14.92 -1.52
N GLN A 94 13.52 15.01 -1.89
CA GLN A 94 13.97 14.87 -3.27
C GLN A 94 14.62 13.50 -3.43
N LEU A 95 14.19 12.75 -4.45
CA LEU A 95 14.70 11.42 -4.72
C LEU A 95 15.66 11.45 -5.91
N PHE A 96 16.92 11.10 -5.66
CA PHE A 96 17.90 10.91 -6.71
C PHE A 96 17.69 9.58 -7.40
N VAL A 97 17.56 9.58 -8.73
CA VAL A 97 17.46 8.34 -9.52
C VAL A 97 18.87 7.93 -9.96
N PRO A 98 19.37 6.74 -9.56
CA PRO A 98 20.67 6.24 -9.97
C PRO A 98 20.74 6.07 -11.48
N THR A 99 21.95 6.18 -12.03
CA THR A 99 22.19 6.22 -13.48
C THR A 99 21.66 4.95 -14.16
N GLU A 100 21.77 3.81 -13.50
CA GLU A 100 21.33 2.49 -13.98
C GLU A 100 19.80 2.42 -14.17
N TYR A 101 19.06 3.29 -13.50
CA TYR A 101 17.59 3.37 -13.58
C TYR A 101 17.09 4.58 -14.38
N ARG A 102 17.98 5.33 -15.04
CA ARG A 102 17.58 6.46 -15.90
C ARG A 102 17.24 5.94 -17.30
N THR A 103 16.15 6.44 -17.88
CA THR A 103 15.86 6.26 -19.29
C THR A 103 16.93 6.94 -20.12
N GLN A 104 17.57 6.19 -21.03
CA GLN A 104 18.65 6.71 -21.87
C GLN A 104 18.17 7.94 -22.65
N GLY A 105 19.00 8.99 -22.68
CA GLY A 105 18.76 10.20 -23.47
C GLY A 105 18.07 11.39 -22.75
N LYS A 106 17.53 11.23 -21.53
CA LYS A 106 16.88 12.35 -20.81
C LYS A 106 17.69 12.80 -19.59
N LYS A 107 18.45 13.91 -19.74
CA LYS A 107 19.19 14.59 -18.65
C LYS A 107 18.29 15.06 -17.49
N TYR A 108 16.97 15.16 -17.71
CA TYR A 108 15.99 15.74 -16.78
C TYR A 108 15.45 14.77 -15.72
N ASN A 109 15.85 13.49 -15.71
CA ASN A 109 15.33 12.48 -14.77
C ASN A 109 16.26 12.21 -13.58
N LYS A 110 17.18 13.13 -13.25
CA LYS A 110 18.14 12.96 -12.16
C LYS A 110 17.49 13.02 -10.78
N LEU A 111 16.45 13.85 -10.64
CA LEU A 111 15.75 14.10 -9.39
C LEU A 111 14.24 13.92 -9.61
N LEU A 112 13.62 13.13 -8.75
CA LEU A 112 12.19 12.99 -8.63
C LEU A 112 11.76 13.80 -7.39
N THR A 113 10.76 14.66 -7.54
CA THR A 113 10.26 15.54 -6.48
C THR A 113 8.75 15.52 -6.49
N ASN A 114 8.12 15.67 -5.33
CA ASN A 114 6.67 15.82 -5.28
C ASN A 114 6.29 17.13 -6.01
N PRO A 115 5.42 17.13 -7.03
CA PRO A 115 5.02 18.35 -7.72
C PRO A 115 4.42 19.41 -6.78
N ALA A 116 3.79 19.02 -5.68
CA ALA A 116 3.27 19.93 -4.67
C ALA A 116 4.37 20.68 -3.90
N SER A 117 5.60 20.14 -3.83
CA SER A 117 6.74 20.83 -3.20
C SER A 117 7.27 22.01 -4.02
N LYS A 118 6.91 22.09 -5.31
CA LYS A 118 7.25 23.28 -6.13
C LYS A 118 6.41 24.49 -5.73
N LEU A 119 5.21 24.28 -5.17
CA LEU A 119 4.33 25.35 -4.73
C LEU A 119 4.87 26.05 -3.47
N SER A 120 5.45 25.28 -2.53
CA SER A 120 6.09 25.84 -1.33
C SER A 120 7.37 26.63 -1.65
N ASN A 121 8.14 26.19 -2.65
CA ASN A 121 9.34 26.93 -3.08
C ASN A 121 9.00 28.18 -3.91
N PHE A 122 7.87 28.21 -4.61
CA PHE A 122 7.42 29.41 -5.33
C PHE A 122 7.00 30.53 -4.38
N ILE A 123 6.37 30.19 -3.25
CA ILE A 123 5.98 31.16 -2.21
C ILE A 123 7.21 31.78 -1.53
N ILE A 124 8.33 31.05 -1.45
CA ILE A 124 9.58 31.55 -0.86
C ILE A 124 10.37 32.42 -1.88
N ASN A 125 10.27 32.14 -3.19
CA ASN A 125 11.07 32.82 -4.22
C ASN A 125 10.41 34.04 -4.89
N THR A 126 9.11 34.32 -4.71
CA THR A 126 8.52 35.56 -5.23
C THR A 126 8.81 36.80 -4.38
N ASN A 127 9.65 36.68 -3.33
CA ASN A 127 10.03 37.79 -2.45
C ASN A 127 11.54 38.07 -2.41
N THR A 128 12.30 37.66 -3.42
CA THR A 128 13.75 37.92 -3.49
C THR A 128 14.10 38.91 -4.61
N ASN A 129 13.81 40.18 -4.37
CA ASN A 129 14.57 41.31 -4.93
C ASN A 129 15.19 42.20 -3.84
N ASN A 130 15.31 41.71 -2.60
CA ASN A 130 16.21 42.26 -1.58
C ASN A 130 16.34 41.24 -0.43
N PRO A 131 17.50 40.61 -0.20
CA PRO A 131 17.67 39.74 0.95
C PRO A 131 17.95 40.62 2.18
N GLN A 132 16.91 41.12 2.84
CA GLN A 132 17.03 41.42 4.26
C GLN A 132 16.85 40.11 5.02
N SER A 133 17.94 39.64 5.61
CA SER A 133 17.97 38.55 6.57
C SER A 133 16.91 38.78 7.65
N PHE A 134 15.90 37.91 7.69
CA PHE A 134 15.04 37.81 8.87
C PHE A 134 15.84 37.18 9.99
N ASN A 135 16.45 38.05 10.78
CA ASN A 135 17.15 37.72 12.02
C ASN A 135 16.08 37.38 13.06
N MET A 136 15.96 36.11 13.43
CA MET A 136 14.94 35.59 14.37
C MET A 136 15.21 35.97 15.85
N LEU A 137 15.93 37.07 16.08
CA LEU A 137 16.32 37.60 17.40
C LEU A 137 15.70 38.97 17.72
N SER A 138 14.80 39.50 16.88
CA SER A 138 14.12 40.78 17.12
C SER A 138 12.61 40.62 17.26
N CYS A 139 12.17 39.81 18.22
CA CYS A 139 10.86 39.98 18.87
C CYS A 139 11.00 40.89 20.09
N ALA A 140 11.77 41.97 19.96
CA ALA A 140 11.65 43.08 20.88
C ALA A 140 10.40 43.86 20.45
N TRP A 141 9.37 43.84 21.31
CA TRP A 141 8.27 44.80 21.23
C TRP A 141 8.84 46.22 21.01
N PRO A 142 8.19 47.09 20.23
CA PRO A 142 8.67 48.45 20.05
C PRO A 142 8.76 49.12 21.41
N SER A 143 9.98 49.31 21.88
CA SER A 143 10.24 50.02 23.13
C SER A 143 9.86 51.47 22.87
N LEU A 144 8.80 51.93 23.54
CA LEU A 144 8.34 53.31 23.60
C LEU A 144 9.41 54.15 24.32
N MET A 145 10.52 54.41 23.64
CA MET A 145 11.47 55.43 24.05
C MET A 145 10.97 56.75 23.47
N HIS A 146 10.39 57.56 24.37
CA HIS A 146 10.03 58.94 24.12
C HIS A 146 11.28 59.75 23.75
N ASP A 147 11.40 60.11 22.48
CA ASP A 147 12.17 61.29 22.05
C ASP A 147 11.18 62.35 21.55
N PRO A 148 10.85 63.38 22.35
CA PRO A 148 9.94 64.43 21.95
C PRO A 148 10.74 65.51 21.26
N LYS A 149 10.90 65.42 19.94
CA LYS A 149 11.16 66.53 19.01
C LYS A 149 11.38 65.98 17.61
N ASN A 150 10.31 65.87 16.83
CA ASN A 150 10.33 66.33 15.44
C ASN A 150 8.93 66.24 14.83
N ASN A 151 8.59 67.30 14.09
CA ASN A 151 7.37 67.55 13.33
C ASN A 151 6.63 66.29 12.90
N VAL A 152 5.54 65.99 13.60
CA VAL A 152 4.53 65.02 13.16
C VAL A 152 3.82 65.65 11.97
N SER A 153 4.22 65.26 10.76
CA SER A 153 3.42 65.51 9.56
C SER A 153 1.99 65.01 9.82
N PRO A 154 0.95 65.80 9.52
CA PRO A 154 -0.42 65.40 9.78
C PRO A 154 -0.69 64.08 9.04
N ILE A 155 -0.96 63.03 9.81
CA ILE A 155 -1.33 61.72 9.29
C ILE A 155 -2.58 61.93 8.44
N ASN A 156 -2.46 61.70 7.13
CA ASN A 156 -3.54 61.90 6.19
C ASN A 156 -4.56 60.75 6.34
N GLU A 157 -5.52 60.92 7.26
CA GLU A 157 -6.55 59.92 7.61
C GLU A 157 -7.26 59.31 6.39
N LYS A 158 -7.43 60.10 5.31
CA LYS A 158 -8.03 59.61 4.06
C LYS A 158 -7.22 58.48 3.40
N SER A 159 -5.89 58.47 3.55
CA SER A 159 -5.03 57.42 3.01
C SER A 159 -5.28 56.09 3.73
N ILE A 160 -5.38 56.13 5.05
CA ILE A 160 -5.58 54.92 5.89
C ILE A 160 -6.93 54.26 5.56
N TRP A 161 -7.99 55.05 5.38
CA TRP A 161 -9.30 54.52 5.01
C TRP A 161 -9.31 53.83 3.63
N ASN A 162 -8.56 54.36 2.67
CA ASN A 162 -8.42 53.74 1.36
C ASN A 162 -7.68 52.40 1.46
N ASP A 163 -6.61 52.34 2.25
CA ASP A 163 -5.83 51.11 2.47
C ASP A 163 -6.68 50.03 3.18
N LEU A 164 -7.46 50.42 4.20
CA LEU A 164 -8.38 49.50 4.88
C LEU A 164 -9.45 48.94 3.91
N LYS A 165 -10.00 49.80 3.05
CA LYS A 165 -10.98 49.38 2.04
C LYS A 165 -10.37 48.45 0.99
N GLN A 166 -9.13 48.70 0.58
CA GLN A 166 -8.39 47.81 -0.31
C GLN A 166 -8.15 46.45 0.35
N ASN A 167 -7.67 46.42 1.60
CA ASN A 167 -7.45 45.18 2.35
C ASN A 167 -8.74 44.39 2.52
N GLN A 168 -9.87 45.04 2.79
CA GLN A 168 -11.17 44.36 2.85
C GLN A 168 -11.54 43.70 1.53
N ASN A 169 -11.28 44.36 0.40
CA ASN A 169 -11.53 43.78 -0.92
C ASN A 169 -10.61 42.58 -1.21
N GLU A 170 -9.35 42.64 -0.77
CA GLU A 170 -8.41 41.52 -0.90
C GLU A 170 -8.82 40.32 -0.04
N ILE A 171 -9.25 40.56 1.20
CA ILE A 171 -9.80 39.52 2.09
C ILE A 171 -11.02 38.85 1.43
N ASN A 172 -11.94 39.64 0.88
CA ASN A 172 -13.12 39.10 0.20
C ASN A 172 -12.73 38.23 -1.02
N LYS A 173 -11.78 38.69 -1.84
CA LYS A 173 -11.25 37.89 -2.97
C LYS A 173 -10.59 36.59 -2.51
N LEU A 174 -9.83 36.63 -1.43
CA LEU A 174 -9.19 35.44 -0.87
C LEU A 174 -10.23 34.43 -0.35
N ASN A 175 -11.28 34.91 0.32
CA ASN A 175 -12.40 34.08 0.76
C ASN A 175 -13.09 33.39 -0.43
N ASP A 176 -13.35 34.12 -1.51
CA ASP A 176 -13.93 33.53 -2.73
C ASP A 176 -13.03 32.44 -3.33
N ILE A 177 -11.72 32.68 -3.40
CA ILE A 177 -10.74 31.70 -3.90
C ILE A 177 -10.71 30.46 -3.00
N ILE A 178 -10.74 30.62 -1.68
CA ILE A 178 -10.78 29.51 -0.72
C ILE A 178 -12.05 28.69 -0.93
N ASN A 179 -13.21 29.34 -1.03
CA ASN A 179 -14.50 28.67 -1.23
C ASN A 179 -14.54 27.88 -2.55
N ILE A 180 -14.01 28.46 -3.64
CA ILE A 180 -13.91 27.77 -4.94
C ILE A 180 -13.01 26.54 -4.82
N LYS A 181 -11.85 26.67 -4.18
CA LYS A 181 -10.92 25.56 -3.99
C LYS A 181 -11.51 24.47 -3.09
N MET A 182 -12.18 24.83 -2.00
CA MET A 182 -12.86 23.88 -1.11
C MET A 182 -13.93 23.09 -1.87
N LYS A 183 -14.78 23.75 -2.66
CA LYS A 183 -15.77 23.06 -3.51
C LYS A 183 -15.11 22.12 -4.51
N ALA A 184 -14.04 22.55 -5.18
CA ALA A 184 -13.31 21.71 -6.13
C ALA A 184 -12.65 20.48 -5.45
N PHE A 185 -12.13 20.63 -4.23
CA PHE A 185 -11.62 19.51 -3.45
C PHE A 185 -12.73 18.55 -3.03
N GLN A 186 -13.87 19.07 -2.57
CA GLN A 186 -15.02 18.26 -2.19
C GLN A 186 -15.50 17.42 -3.37
N THR A 187 -15.71 18.02 -4.54
CA THR A 187 -16.13 17.29 -5.75
C THR A 187 -15.16 16.18 -6.14
N LYS A 188 -13.84 16.41 -6.02
CA LYS A 188 -12.83 15.36 -6.29
C LYS A 188 -12.90 14.24 -5.26
N TYR A 189 -13.09 14.58 -3.99
CA TYR A 189 -13.22 13.61 -2.91
C TYR A 189 -14.46 12.72 -3.12
N ASP A 190 -15.59 13.33 -3.45
CA ASP A 190 -16.84 12.62 -3.74
C ASP A 190 -16.70 11.68 -4.95
N ASP A 191 -16.05 12.14 -6.04
CA ASP A 191 -15.73 11.30 -7.21
C ASP A 191 -14.84 10.10 -6.83
N HIS A 192 -13.85 10.29 -5.97
CA HIS A 192 -13.02 9.20 -5.48
C HIS A 192 -13.83 8.20 -4.63
N ILE A 193 -14.70 8.67 -3.74
CA ILE A 193 -15.61 7.81 -2.97
C ILE A 193 -16.49 6.99 -3.91
N MET A 194 -17.11 7.62 -4.91
CA MET A 194 -17.95 6.93 -5.88
C MET A 194 -17.19 5.83 -6.63
N LYS A 195 -15.95 6.11 -7.06
CA LYS A 195 -15.09 5.12 -7.74
C LYS A 195 -14.73 3.95 -6.83
N ILE A 196 -14.40 4.21 -5.57
CA ILE A 196 -14.11 3.17 -4.58
C ILE A 196 -15.34 2.30 -4.36
N ASN A 197 -16.51 2.90 -4.14
CA ASN A 197 -17.76 2.16 -3.94
C ASN A 197 -18.14 1.31 -5.16
N SER A 198 -17.98 1.84 -6.37
CA SER A 198 -18.21 1.09 -7.62
C SER A 198 -17.25 -0.10 -7.76
N ALA A 199 -15.96 0.09 -7.44
CA ALA A 199 -14.98 -0.99 -7.47
C ALA A 199 -15.28 -2.08 -6.42
N LEU A 200 -15.66 -1.69 -5.20
CA LEU A 200 -16.06 -2.60 -4.13
C LEU A 200 -17.30 -3.42 -4.51
N LEU A 201 -18.32 -2.78 -5.10
CA LEU A 201 -19.51 -3.46 -5.59
C LEU A 201 -19.17 -4.51 -6.66
N THR A 202 -18.30 -4.13 -7.61
CA THR A 202 -17.84 -5.04 -8.67
C THR A 202 -17.09 -6.23 -8.09
N MET A 203 -16.19 -6.00 -7.13
CA MET A 203 -15.43 -7.06 -6.47
C MET A 203 -16.35 -8.01 -5.68
N SER A 204 -17.34 -7.47 -4.97
CA SER A 204 -18.35 -8.26 -4.25
C SER A 204 -19.14 -9.16 -5.21
N GLN A 205 -19.57 -8.63 -6.36
CA GLN A 205 -20.26 -9.42 -7.38
C GLN A 205 -19.37 -10.51 -7.99
N GLN A 206 -18.09 -10.23 -8.21
CA GLN A 206 -17.14 -11.23 -8.71
C GLN A 206 -16.92 -12.37 -7.71
N MET A 207 -16.77 -12.06 -6.42
CA MET A 207 -16.65 -13.08 -5.36
C MET A 207 -17.90 -13.94 -5.29
N LYS A 208 -19.09 -13.35 -5.39
CA LYS A 208 -20.36 -14.09 -5.43
C LYS A 208 -20.41 -15.05 -6.62
N ASN A 209 -20.08 -14.57 -7.83
CA ASN A 209 -20.06 -15.42 -9.03
C ASN A 209 -19.05 -16.58 -8.93
N GLN A 210 -17.88 -16.33 -8.33
CA GLN A 210 -16.87 -17.37 -8.08
C GLN A 210 -17.39 -18.42 -7.09
N ASN A 211 -18.06 -18.00 -6.03
CA ASN A 211 -18.69 -18.91 -5.08
C ASN A 211 -19.76 -19.79 -5.74
N ASP A 212 -20.65 -19.19 -6.53
CA ASP A 212 -21.70 -19.93 -7.26
C ASP A 212 -21.11 -20.96 -8.24
N ASN A 213 -19.98 -20.64 -8.88
CA ASN A 213 -19.26 -21.60 -9.73
C ASN A 213 -18.67 -22.75 -8.92
N LEU A 214 -18.11 -22.46 -7.74
CA LEU A 214 -17.51 -23.47 -6.88
C LEU A 214 -18.57 -24.43 -6.33
N VAL A 215 -19.73 -23.92 -5.90
CA VAL A 215 -20.90 -24.72 -5.51
C VAL A 215 -21.30 -25.67 -6.65
N ARG A 216 -21.41 -25.17 -7.88
CA ARG A 216 -21.74 -26.00 -9.05
C ARG A 216 -20.73 -27.12 -9.29
N CYS A 217 -19.43 -26.80 -9.25
CA CYS A 217 -18.37 -27.80 -9.39
C CYS A 217 -18.48 -28.89 -8.31
N CYS A 218 -18.69 -28.52 -7.05
CA CYS A 218 -18.86 -29.48 -5.95
C CYS A 218 -20.08 -30.38 -6.15
N SER A 219 -21.21 -29.82 -6.60
CA SER A 219 -22.40 -30.62 -6.93
C SER A 219 -22.10 -31.64 -8.04
N SER A 220 -21.43 -31.24 -9.13
CA SER A 220 -21.06 -32.16 -10.21
C SER A 220 -20.09 -33.25 -9.75
N ILE A 221 -19.12 -32.94 -8.88
CA ILE A 221 -18.21 -33.95 -8.33
C ILE A 221 -19.00 -34.94 -7.45
N ASN A 222 -19.92 -34.46 -6.62
CA ASN A 222 -20.76 -35.34 -5.80
C ASN A 222 -21.61 -36.29 -6.65
N GLU A 223 -22.15 -35.82 -7.77
CA GLU A 223 -22.88 -36.67 -8.73
C GLU A 223 -21.97 -37.72 -9.38
N LEU A 224 -20.74 -37.36 -9.77
CA LEU A 224 -19.79 -38.33 -10.29
C LEU A 224 -19.40 -39.39 -9.24
N VAL A 225 -19.20 -38.97 -7.99
CA VAL A 225 -18.89 -39.88 -6.87
C VAL A 225 -20.05 -40.86 -6.64
N SER A 226 -21.30 -40.39 -6.69
CA SER A 226 -22.47 -41.26 -6.48
C SER A 226 -22.67 -42.29 -7.60
N ILE A 227 -22.25 -41.97 -8.84
CA ILE A 227 -22.25 -42.92 -9.98
C ILE A 227 -21.09 -43.92 -9.88
N LEU A 228 -19.91 -43.46 -9.49
CA LEU A 228 -18.71 -44.28 -9.44
C LEU A 228 -18.72 -45.27 -8.25
N SER A 229 -19.27 -44.89 -7.10
CA SER A 229 -19.27 -45.74 -5.90
C SER A 229 -19.92 -47.12 -6.14
N PRO A 230 -21.16 -47.22 -6.68
CA PRO A 230 -21.77 -48.53 -6.98
C PRO A 230 -21.01 -49.30 -8.05
N THR A 231 -20.43 -48.61 -9.04
CA THR A 231 -19.64 -49.25 -10.10
C THR A 231 -18.41 -49.95 -9.52
N VAL A 232 -17.76 -49.32 -8.55
CA VAL A 232 -16.60 -49.89 -7.84
C VAL A 232 -17.03 -51.07 -6.95
N GLU A 233 -18.16 -50.97 -6.26
CA GLU A 233 -18.72 -52.09 -5.48
C GLU A 233 -19.02 -53.31 -6.36
N VAL A 234 -19.61 -53.11 -7.55
CA VAL A 234 -19.86 -54.19 -8.52
C VAL A 234 -18.56 -54.82 -9.00
N LEU A 235 -17.54 -54.01 -9.31
CA LEU A 235 -16.22 -54.52 -9.70
C LEU A 235 -15.57 -55.33 -8.58
N GLN A 236 -15.65 -54.87 -7.33
CA GLN A 236 -15.19 -55.61 -6.15
C GLN A 236 -15.88 -56.98 -6.04
N LEU A 237 -17.21 -57.03 -6.23
CA LEU A 237 -18.00 -58.25 -6.21
C LEU A 237 -17.59 -59.23 -7.32
N ILE A 238 -17.42 -58.73 -8.56
CA ILE A 238 -16.98 -59.55 -9.69
C ILE A 238 -15.58 -60.13 -9.44
N THR A 239 -14.65 -59.32 -8.93
CA THR A 239 -13.28 -59.78 -8.62
C THR A 239 -13.27 -60.78 -7.47
N LYS A 240 -14.08 -60.56 -6.43
CA LYS A 240 -14.23 -61.51 -5.33
C LYS A 240 -14.82 -62.85 -5.80
N ASN A 241 -15.77 -62.83 -6.72
CA ASN A 241 -16.36 -64.06 -7.28
C ASN A 241 -15.43 -64.75 -8.28
N SER A 242 -14.66 -64.01 -9.07
CA SER A 242 -13.65 -64.60 -9.97
C SER A 242 -12.46 -65.20 -9.21
N MET A 243 -12.19 -64.74 -7.97
CA MET A 243 -11.23 -65.35 -7.06
C MET A 243 -11.51 -66.83 -6.76
N LEU A 244 -12.74 -67.33 -6.95
CA LEU A 244 -13.09 -68.75 -6.81
C LEU A 244 -12.64 -69.63 -8.00
N ASN A 245 -12.30 -69.06 -9.17
CA ASN A 245 -11.85 -69.82 -10.37
C ASN A 245 -10.33 -69.67 -10.61
N ASN A 246 -9.60 -70.79 -10.68
CA ASN A 246 -8.14 -70.99 -10.44
C ASN A 246 -7.05 -70.15 -11.18
N ASN A 247 -7.31 -69.04 -11.86
CA ASN A 247 -6.24 -68.22 -12.47
C ASN A 247 -5.64 -67.20 -11.50
N LYS A 248 -4.45 -67.49 -10.95
CA LYS A 248 -3.83 -66.78 -9.80
C LYS A 248 -3.15 -65.44 -10.13
N ILE A 249 -2.65 -65.25 -11.35
CA ILE A 249 -1.76 -64.10 -11.69
C ILE A 249 -2.54 -62.81 -12.00
N HIS A 250 -3.56 -62.86 -12.88
CA HIS A 250 -4.39 -61.68 -13.19
C HIS A 250 -5.26 -61.19 -12.00
N LYS A 251 -5.44 -62.03 -10.97
CA LYS A 251 -6.22 -61.68 -9.77
C LYS A 251 -5.56 -60.63 -8.88
N SER A 252 -4.23 -60.65 -8.77
CA SER A 252 -3.49 -59.74 -7.90
C SER A 252 -3.58 -58.30 -8.40
N GLU A 253 -3.30 -58.09 -9.70
CA GLU A 253 -3.28 -56.76 -10.32
C GLU A 253 -4.68 -56.12 -10.36
N THR A 254 -5.72 -56.92 -10.62
CA THR A 254 -7.10 -56.42 -10.67
C THR A 254 -7.59 -56.00 -9.28
N GLN A 255 -7.27 -56.76 -8.24
CA GLN A 255 -7.63 -56.41 -6.86
C GLN A 255 -6.87 -55.17 -6.37
N GLU A 256 -5.59 -55.04 -6.73
CA GLU A 256 -4.79 -53.86 -6.39
C GLU A 256 -5.37 -52.60 -7.06
N LEU A 257 -5.75 -52.69 -8.34
CA LEU A 257 -6.38 -51.58 -9.06
C LEU A 257 -7.71 -51.16 -8.41
N ILE A 258 -8.55 -52.13 -8.03
CA ILE A 258 -9.83 -51.88 -7.35
C ILE A 258 -9.61 -51.20 -6.00
N ASN A 259 -8.63 -51.65 -5.22
CA ASN A 259 -8.29 -51.02 -3.95
C ASN A 259 -7.81 -49.56 -4.16
N LYS A 260 -6.98 -49.30 -5.18
CA LYS A 260 -6.53 -47.94 -5.54
C LYS A 260 -7.68 -47.03 -5.95
N ILE A 261 -8.64 -47.54 -6.72
CA ILE A 261 -9.84 -46.78 -7.11
C ILE A 261 -10.70 -46.47 -5.89
N SER A 262 -10.93 -47.46 -5.02
CA SER A 262 -11.71 -47.30 -3.79
C SER A 262 -11.09 -46.25 -2.85
N GLN A 263 -9.78 -46.31 -2.66
CA GLN A 263 -9.04 -45.34 -1.85
C GLN A 263 -9.09 -43.93 -2.47
N SER A 264 -9.02 -43.83 -3.80
CA SER A 264 -9.13 -42.56 -4.51
C SER A 264 -10.53 -41.95 -4.39
N LEU A 265 -11.58 -42.77 -4.40
CA LEU A 265 -12.96 -42.30 -4.17
C LEU A 265 -13.16 -41.77 -2.75
N GLU A 266 -12.64 -42.45 -1.73
CA GLU A 266 -12.74 -41.97 -0.35
C GLU A 266 -11.99 -40.64 -0.17
N LEU A 267 -10.79 -40.51 -0.77
CA LEU A 267 -10.04 -39.25 -0.76
C LEU A 267 -10.80 -38.11 -1.46
N ILE A 268 -11.50 -38.38 -2.56
CA ILE A 268 -12.34 -37.37 -3.24
C ILE A 268 -13.51 -36.96 -2.34
N LYS A 269 -14.15 -37.92 -1.67
CA LYS A 269 -15.27 -37.68 -0.76
C LYS A 269 -14.83 -36.84 0.46
N ASP A 270 -13.72 -37.19 1.09
CA ASP A 270 -13.14 -36.41 2.20
C ASP A 270 -12.80 -34.99 1.77
N ARG A 271 -12.21 -34.84 0.58
CA ARG A 271 -11.86 -33.54 0.02
C ARG A 271 -13.10 -32.71 -0.31
N ASN A 272 -14.18 -33.33 -0.79
CA ASN A 272 -15.47 -32.64 -0.98
C ASN A 272 -16.11 -32.20 0.33
N ASN A 273 -16.03 -33.02 1.38
CA ASN A 273 -16.52 -32.65 2.71
C ASN A 273 -15.75 -31.44 3.26
N LEU A 274 -14.42 -31.44 3.11
CA LEU A 274 -13.57 -30.32 3.51
C LEU A 274 -13.90 -29.04 2.72
N ILE A 275 -14.07 -29.15 1.39
CA ILE A 275 -14.45 -28.01 0.55
C ILE A 275 -15.82 -27.47 0.99
N SER A 276 -16.79 -28.34 1.25
CA SER A 276 -18.13 -27.95 1.72
C SER A 276 -18.08 -27.24 3.08
N SER A 277 -17.23 -27.72 4.00
CA SER A 277 -16.99 -27.06 5.29
C SER A 277 -16.37 -25.68 5.12
N ASN A 278 -15.33 -25.58 4.29
CA ASN A 278 -14.64 -24.31 4.02
C ASN A 278 -15.55 -23.31 3.28
N GLN A 279 -16.49 -23.78 2.46
CA GLN A 279 -17.49 -22.93 1.83
C GLN A 279 -18.39 -22.23 2.85
N ASN A 280 -18.85 -22.95 3.87
CA ASN A 280 -19.68 -22.36 4.93
C ASN A 280 -18.92 -21.27 5.70
N GLU A 281 -17.65 -21.51 6.03
CA GLU A 281 -16.79 -20.53 6.70
C GLU A 281 -16.54 -19.30 5.82
N LEU A 282 -16.29 -19.51 4.52
CA LEU A 282 -16.12 -18.42 3.56
C LEU A 282 -17.41 -17.58 3.42
N LEU A 283 -18.57 -18.21 3.36
CA LEU A 283 -19.87 -17.53 3.32
C LEU A 283 -20.08 -16.66 4.56
N GLN A 284 -19.80 -17.18 5.75
CA GLN A 284 -19.89 -16.41 7.00
C GLN A 284 -18.94 -15.20 7.02
N LEU A 285 -17.71 -15.37 6.52
CA LEU A 285 -16.76 -14.26 6.40
C LEU A 285 -17.24 -13.19 5.42
N ILE A 286 -17.80 -13.59 4.27
CA ILE A 286 -18.36 -12.66 3.29
C ILE A 286 -19.56 -11.89 3.87
N GLU A 287 -20.46 -12.58 4.57
CA GLU A 287 -21.61 -11.95 5.26
C GLU A 287 -21.14 -10.94 6.29
N HIS A 288 -20.20 -11.33 7.16
CA HIS A 288 -19.63 -10.43 8.16
C HIS A 288 -18.94 -9.21 7.54
N GLN A 289 -18.20 -9.40 6.45
CA GLN A 289 -17.54 -8.29 5.75
C GLN A 289 -18.56 -7.33 5.11
N ASN A 290 -19.67 -7.84 4.57
CA ASN A 290 -20.77 -7.03 4.08
C ASN A 290 -21.46 -6.23 5.20
N GLU A 291 -21.64 -6.82 6.38
CA GLU A 291 -22.17 -6.11 7.56
C GLU A 291 -21.27 -4.94 7.97
N LEU A 292 -19.96 -5.15 8.02
CA LEU A 292 -18.98 -4.11 8.35
C LEU A 292 -18.99 -2.97 7.32
N MET A 293 -19.08 -3.29 6.03
CA MET A 293 -19.21 -2.26 4.98
C MET A 293 -20.50 -1.46 5.12
N ASN A 294 -21.63 -2.13 5.32
CA ASN A 294 -22.93 -1.47 5.51
C ASN A 294 -22.95 -0.59 6.75
N HIS A 295 -22.31 -1.02 7.84
CA HIS A 295 -22.15 -0.21 9.04
C HIS A 295 -21.31 1.05 8.76
N GLY A 296 -20.18 0.91 8.05
CA GLY A 296 -19.34 2.04 7.65
C GLY A 296 -20.09 3.08 6.81
N ILE A 297 -20.90 2.62 5.85
CA ILE A 297 -21.76 3.49 5.03
C ILE A 297 -22.79 4.23 5.91
N LYS A 298 -23.46 3.52 6.83
CA LYS A 298 -24.43 4.13 7.74
C LYS A 298 -23.79 5.21 8.62
N CYS A 299 -22.60 4.96 9.17
CA CYS A 299 -21.89 5.95 9.97
C CYS A 299 -21.58 7.24 9.19
N GLN A 300 -21.18 7.12 7.92
CA GLN A 300 -20.90 8.29 7.07
C GLN A 300 -22.16 9.10 6.73
N ILE A 301 -23.29 8.42 6.49
CA ILE A 301 -24.56 9.11 6.23
C ILE A 301 -25.00 9.88 7.47
N SER A 302 -24.90 9.27 8.66
CA SER A 302 -25.26 9.94 9.92
C SER A 302 -24.41 11.17 10.19
N SER A 303 -23.09 11.11 9.96
CA SER A 303 -22.20 12.27 10.16
C SER A 303 -22.43 13.42 9.17
N SER A 304 -23.03 13.13 8.00
CA SER A 304 -23.30 14.13 6.97
C SER A 304 -24.62 14.89 7.22
N ASN A 305 -25.52 14.35 8.04
CA ASN A 305 -26.81 14.99 8.37
C ASN A 305 -26.76 15.87 9.63
N GLU A 306 -25.63 15.86 10.36
CA GLU A 306 -25.42 16.67 11.56
C GLU A 306 -24.65 17.98 11.30
N GLN A 307 -24.30 18.28 10.03
CA GLN A 307 -23.67 19.53 9.58
C GLN A 307 -24.64 20.38 8.76
#